data_AF-A0A0U3F8N0-F1
#
_entry.id   AF-A0A0U3F8N0-F1
#
_cell.length_a   1.000
_cell.length_b   1.000
_cell.length_c   1.000
_cell.angle_alpha   90.00
_cell.angle_beta   90.00
_cell.angle_gamma   90.00
#
_symmetry.space_group_name_H-M   'P 1'
#
loop_
_entity.id
_entity.type
_entity.pdbx_description
1 polymer ?
#
loop_
_entity_poly.entity_id
_entity_poly.type
_entity_poly.pdbx_seq_one_letter_code
_entity_poly.pdbx_strand_id
1 'polypeptide(L)'
;MKKYDKYQKFIRYKYGYYSFNLLISLFLFNYFLGLIFNFQWAATKELEVIIIMFVVVLFFVNISVYQNAYFRKGENKKSYSWLFLIVGLFSLYTAFQTFLISPEEIIIDGKLGRGVIQLFSGLIFISVPLTYFIRVRIDKKMENKEQ
;
A
#
# COMPACT_ATOMS: atom_id res chain seq x y z
N MET A 1 -15.32 12.94 20.30
CA MET A 1 -14.23 12.39 19.46
C MET A 1 -14.76 11.21 18.64
N LYS A 2 -14.70 11.29 17.30
CA LYS A 2 -15.04 10.18 16.40
C LYS A 2 -13.99 9.05 16.55
N LYS A 3 -14.36 7.94 17.19
CA LYS A 3 -13.47 6.80 17.48
C LYS A 3 -13.86 5.59 16.60
N TYR A 4 -12.90 4.70 16.35
CA TYR A 4 -13.18 3.38 15.78
C TYR A 4 -14.11 2.60 16.70
N ASP A 5 -15.07 1.88 16.13
CA ASP A 5 -15.92 0.96 16.89
C ASP A 5 -15.20 -0.35 17.25
N LYS A 6 -15.88 -1.23 18.01
CA LYS A 6 -15.32 -2.52 18.44
C LYS A 6 -14.94 -3.42 17.24
N TYR A 7 -15.77 -3.45 16.20
CA TYR A 7 -15.53 -4.22 14.98
C TYR A 7 -14.29 -3.72 14.24
N GLN A 8 -14.21 -2.41 13.98
CA GLN A 8 -13.08 -1.78 13.31
C GLN A 8 -11.78 -2.00 14.07
N LYS A 9 -11.79 -1.91 15.41
CA LYS A 9 -10.63 -2.24 16.24
C LYS A 9 -10.20 -3.69 16.09
N PHE A 10 -11.15 -4.63 16.16
CA PHE A 10 -10.89 -6.05 16.00
C PHE A 10 -10.28 -6.37 14.63
N ILE A 11 -10.86 -5.86 13.55
CA ILE A 11 -10.37 -6.06 12.18
C ILE A 11 -8.95 -5.49 12.02
N ARG A 12 -8.70 -4.27 12.49
CA ARG A 12 -7.35 -3.66 12.43
C ARG A 12 -6.33 -4.47 13.22
N TYR A 13 -6.70 -5.01 14.37
CA TYR A 13 -5.83 -5.89 15.15
C TYR A 13 -5.52 -7.19 14.39
N LYS A 14 -6.55 -7.88 13.89
CA LYS A 14 -6.42 -9.13 13.13
C LYS A 14 -5.51 -8.96 11.90
N TYR A 15 -5.78 -7.96 11.07
CA TYR A 15 -4.98 -7.74 9.87
C TYR A 15 -3.66 -7.04 10.15
N GLY A 16 -3.55 -6.29 11.24
CA GLY A 16 -2.26 -5.79 11.74
C GLY A 16 -1.34 -6.93 12.12
N TYR A 17 -1.86 -7.95 12.81
CA TYR A 17 -1.14 -9.19 13.12
C TYR A 17 -0.71 -9.93 11.85
N TYR A 18 -1.60 -10.09 10.86
CA TYR A 18 -1.20 -10.72 9.59
C TYR A 18 -0.17 -9.91 8.82
N SER A 19 -0.28 -8.58 8.82
CA SER A 19 0.71 -7.70 8.18
C SER A 19 2.07 -7.78 8.87
N PHE A 20 2.09 -7.91 10.19
CA PHE A 20 3.32 -8.12 10.95
C PHE A 20 3.97 -9.47 10.63
N ASN A 21 3.19 -10.55 10.56
CA ASN A 21 3.72 -11.85 10.12
C ASN A 21 4.23 -11.79 8.68
N LEU A 22 3.54 -11.10 7.78
CA LEU A 22 3.99 -10.87 6.41
C LEU A 22 5.33 -10.12 6.37
N LEU A 23 5.48 -9.08 7.21
CA LEU A 23 6.72 -8.31 7.32
C LEU A 23 7.89 -9.21 7.75
N ILE A 24 7.71 -9.99 8.82
CA ILE A 24 8.74 -10.93 9.30
C ILE A 24 9.10 -11.92 8.20
N SER A 25 8.12 -12.53 7.55
CA SER A 25 8.34 -13.49 6.47
C SER A 25 9.12 -12.89 5.31
N LEU A 26 8.78 -11.67 4.88
CA LEU A 26 9.49 -10.97 3.80
C LEU A 26 10.92 -10.58 4.21
N PHE A 27 11.14 -10.16 5.45
CA PHE A 27 12.49 -9.87 5.94
C PHE A 27 13.35 -11.13 6.05
N LEU A 28 12.81 -12.24 6.56
CA LEU A 28 13.52 -13.52 6.58
C LEU A 28 13.85 -13.97 5.16
N PHE A 29 12.89 -13.90 4.23
CA PHE A 29 13.12 -14.23 2.84
C PHE A 29 14.21 -13.36 2.20
N ASN A 30 14.15 -12.03 2.41
CA ASN A 30 15.17 -11.10 1.91
C ASN A 30 16.56 -11.38 2.51
N TYR A 31 16.60 -11.71 3.80
CA TYR A 31 17.83 -12.10 4.49
C TYR A 31 18.42 -13.38 3.89
N PHE A 32 17.61 -14.42 3.65
CA PHE A 32 18.08 -15.66 3.02
C PHE A 32 18.56 -15.45 1.58
N LEU A 33 17.88 -14.60 0.80
CA LEU A 33 18.35 -14.21 -0.54
C LEU A 33 19.75 -13.58 -0.49
N GLY A 34 19.98 -12.68 0.47
CA GLY A 34 21.28 -12.06 0.69
C GLY A 34 22.33 -13.07 1.16
N LEU A 35 21.99 -13.92 2.12
CA LEU A 35 22.92 -14.85 2.76
C LEU A 35 23.37 -15.99 1.83
N ILE A 36 22.41 -16.64 1.15
CA ILE A 36 22.66 -17.87 0.40
C ILE A 36 23.12 -17.56 -1.02
N PHE A 37 22.50 -16.55 -1.65
CA PHE A 37 22.72 -16.24 -3.07
C PHE A 37 23.55 -14.99 -3.30
N ASN A 38 24.00 -14.29 -2.24
CA ASN A 38 24.61 -12.96 -2.33
C ASN A 38 23.77 -12.00 -3.20
N PHE A 39 22.45 -12.17 -3.16
CA PHE A 39 21.54 -11.46 -4.05
C PHE A 39 21.12 -10.13 -3.43
N GLN A 40 21.19 -9.08 -4.24
CA GLN A 40 20.74 -7.73 -3.87
C GLN A 40 19.96 -7.14 -5.04
N TRP A 41 18.68 -6.88 -4.82
CA TRP A 41 17.73 -6.47 -5.88
C TRP A 41 17.43 -4.97 -5.88
N ALA A 42 17.74 -4.26 -4.79
CA ALA A 42 17.72 -2.81 -4.75
C ALA A 42 19.14 -2.23 -4.69
N ALA A 43 19.31 -0.96 -5.05
CA ALA A 43 20.61 -0.30 -5.09
C ALA A 43 21.33 -0.32 -3.73
N THR A 44 20.58 -0.27 -2.62
CA THR A 44 21.10 -0.42 -1.26
C THR A 44 20.22 -1.36 -0.42
N LYS A 45 20.76 -1.86 0.71
CA LYS A 45 20.02 -2.75 1.61
C LYS A 45 18.90 -2.04 2.36
N GLU A 46 19.09 -0.76 2.68
CA GLU A 46 18.06 0.10 3.29
C GLU A 46 16.85 0.25 2.35
N LEU A 47 17.10 0.35 1.04
CA LEU A 47 16.05 0.47 0.06
C LEU A 47 15.21 -0.82 -0.08
N GLU A 48 15.84 -2.00 0.00
CA GLU A 48 15.12 -3.29 0.06
C GLU A 48 14.14 -3.30 1.25
N VAL A 49 14.60 -2.87 2.43
CA VAL A 49 13.78 -2.79 3.65
C VAL A 49 12.60 -1.83 3.48
N ILE A 50 12.85 -0.65 2.92
CA ILE A 50 11.81 0.37 2.66
C ILE A 50 10.74 -0.19 1.72
N ILE A 51 11.14 -0.82 0.61
CA ILE A 51 10.19 -1.38 -0.37
C ILE A 51 9.38 -2.53 0.24
N ILE A 52 10.00 -3.40 1.05
CA ILE A 52 9.27 -4.45 1.79
C ILE A 52 8.22 -3.82 2.71
N MET A 53 8.57 -2.74 3.43
CA MET A 53 7.60 -2.01 4.26
C MET A 53 6.45 -1.44 3.42
N PHE A 54 6.72 -0.87 2.24
CA PHE A 54 5.67 -0.40 1.33
C PHE A 54 4.70 -1.51 0.95
N VAL A 55 5.19 -2.70 0.61
CA VAL A 55 4.35 -3.87 0.27
C VAL A 55 3.44 -4.26 1.44
N VAL A 56 3.97 -4.31 2.67
CA VAL A 56 3.20 -4.65 3.87
C VAL A 56 2.15 -3.60 4.18
N VAL A 57 2.51 -2.31 4.09
CA VAL A 57 1.55 -1.21 4.31
C VAL A 57 0.45 -1.26 3.26
N LEU A 58 0.80 -1.50 1.99
CA LEU A 58 -0.17 -1.64 0.91
C LEU A 58 -1.16 -2.78 1.21
N PHE A 59 -0.68 -3.95 1.62
CA PHE A 59 -1.54 -5.05 2.06
C PHE A 59 -2.49 -4.63 3.20
N PHE A 60 -1.93 -4.07 4.29
CA PHE A 60 -2.70 -3.67 5.48
C PHE A 60 -3.77 -2.63 5.17
N VAL A 61 -3.40 -1.61 4.39
CA VAL A 61 -4.28 -0.50 4.03
C VAL A 61 -5.44 -1.01 3.18
N ASN A 62 -5.15 -1.79 2.13
CA ASN A 62 -6.19 -2.31 1.23
C ASN A 62 -7.18 -3.21 1.97
N ILE A 63 -6.69 -4.17 2.77
CA ILE A 63 -7.59 -5.06 3.49
C ILE A 63 -8.41 -4.29 4.54
N SER A 64 -7.82 -3.27 5.18
CA SER A 64 -8.55 -2.40 6.11
C SER A 64 -9.64 -1.58 5.42
N VAL A 65 -9.40 -1.07 4.20
CA VAL A 65 -10.40 -0.33 3.42
C VAL A 65 -11.52 -1.27 2.99
N TYR A 66 -11.14 -2.44 2.46
CA TYR A 66 -12.08 -3.49 2.03
C TYR A 66 -12.98 -3.97 3.18
N GLN A 67 -12.44 -4.07 4.39
CA GLN A 67 -13.19 -4.51 5.57
C GLN A 67 -13.87 -3.37 6.36
N ASN A 68 -13.95 -2.15 5.80
CA ASN A 68 -14.53 -0.96 6.45
C ASN A 68 -13.84 -0.47 7.71
N ALA A 69 -12.60 -0.89 7.97
CA ALA A 69 -11.88 -0.61 9.20
C ALA A 69 -10.78 0.46 9.04
N TYR A 70 -10.59 0.97 7.83
CA TYR A 70 -9.62 2.04 7.56
C TYR A 70 -10.10 3.42 8.05
N PHE A 71 -11.27 3.87 7.58
CA PHE A 71 -11.85 5.16 7.95
C PHE A 71 -12.62 5.07 9.28
N ARG A 72 -12.50 6.10 10.14
CA ARG A 72 -13.23 6.18 11.40
C ARG A 72 -14.73 6.42 11.17
N LYS A 73 -15.55 6.09 12.17
CA LYS A 73 -16.98 6.42 12.13
C LYS A 73 -17.20 7.92 12.02
N GLY A 74 -18.05 8.31 11.07
CA GLY A 74 -18.40 9.71 10.81
C GLY A 74 -17.37 10.49 9.98
N GLU A 75 -16.31 9.86 9.49
CA GLU A 75 -15.46 10.45 8.45
C GLU A 75 -16.16 10.41 7.09
N ASN A 76 -15.97 11.45 6.29
CA ASN A 76 -16.44 11.48 4.91
C ASN A 76 -15.50 10.63 4.03
N LYS A 77 -15.75 9.32 4.01
CA LYS A 77 -14.94 8.33 3.28
C LYS A 77 -14.78 8.69 1.80
N LYS A 78 -15.82 9.23 1.18
CA LYS A 78 -15.82 9.63 -0.24
C LYS A 78 -14.86 10.80 -0.46
N SER A 79 -14.91 11.84 0.37
CA SER A 79 -14.02 13.00 0.27
C SER A 79 -12.55 12.60 0.47
N TYR A 80 -12.24 11.81 1.51
CA TYR A 80 -10.88 11.31 1.70
C TYR A 80 -10.39 10.42 0.56
N SER A 81 -11.27 9.58 0.00
CA SER A 81 -10.92 8.74 -1.15
C SER A 81 -10.55 9.61 -2.37
N TRP A 82 -11.29 10.68 -2.65
CA TRP A 82 -10.93 11.62 -3.71
C TRP A 82 -9.61 12.33 -3.44
N LEU A 83 -9.36 12.77 -2.21
CA LEU A 83 -8.09 13.39 -1.84
C LEU A 83 -6.91 12.42 -2.05
N PHE A 84 -7.03 11.17 -1.59
CA PHE A 84 -6.01 10.16 -1.82
C PHE A 84 -5.81 9.83 -3.29
N LEU A 85 -6.88 9.85 -4.09
CA LEU A 85 -6.76 9.67 -5.54
C LEU A 85 -5.93 10.80 -6.18
N ILE A 86 -6.21 12.06 -5.83
CA ILE A 86 -5.46 13.22 -6.35
C ILE A 86 -3.99 13.15 -5.94
N VAL A 87 -3.72 12.93 -4.66
CA VAL A 87 -2.34 12.82 -4.14
C VAL A 87 -1.59 11.67 -4.78
N GLY A 88 -2.27 10.52 -4.94
CA GLY A 88 -1.68 9.34 -5.55
C GLY A 88 -1.40 9.52 -7.05
N LEU A 89 -2.33 10.13 -7.80
CA LEU A 89 -2.13 10.46 -9.22
C LEU A 89 -0.99 11.47 -9.41
N PHE A 90 -0.93 12.51 -8.58
CA PHE A 90 0.19 13.46 -8.59
C PHE A 90 1.52 12.76 -8.30
N SER A 91 1.53 11.84 -7.32
CA SER A 91 2.73 11.08 -6.98
C SER A 91 3.18 10.12 -8.09
N LEU A 92 2.23 9.49 -8.81
CA LEU A 92 2.56 8.69 -9.98
C LEU A 92 3.04 9.55 -11.14
N TYR A 93 2.46 10.73 -11.34
CA TYR A 93 2.92 11.66 -12.36
C TYR A 93 4.36 12.10 -12.09
N THR A 94 4.71 12.45 -10.86
CA THR A 94 6.10 12.80 -10.53
C THR A 94 7.04 11.62 -10.70
N ALA A 95 6.64 10.40 -10.30
CA ALA A 95 7.42 9.18 -10.55
C ALA A 95 7.63 8.93 -12.05
N PHE A 96 6.61 9.18 -12.88
CA PHE A 96 6.71 9.08 -14.33
C PHE A 96 7.64 10.14 -14.93
N GLN A 97 7.61 11.39 -14.41
CA GLN A 97 8.56 12.42 -14.81
C GLN A 97 10.00 12.04 -14.45
N THR A 98 10.24 11.49 -13.25
CA THR A 98 11.55 10.98 -12.86
C THR A 98 12.01 9.88 -13.81
N PHE A 99 11.12 8.96 -14.22
CA PHE A 99 11.45 7.93 -15.20
C PHE A 99 11.89 8.49 -16.56
N LEU A 100 11.29 9.60 -17.01
CA LEU A 100 11.62 10.23 -18.29
C LEU A 100 12.91 11.07 -18.25
N ILE A 101 13.15 11.77 -17.14
CA ILE A 101 14.24 12.76 -17.05
C ILE A 101 15.52 12.14 -16.46
N SER A 102 15.36 11.26 -15.48
CA SER A 102 16.46 10.63 -14.73
C SER A 102 16.16 9.15 -14.47
N PRO A 103 16.07 8.33 -15.53
CA PRO A 103 15.75 6.89 -15.41
C PRO A 103 16.73 6.14 -14.49
N GLU A 104 17.97 6.59 -14.40
CA GLU A 104 18.99 6.09 -13.49
C GLU A 104 18.60 6.24 -12.01
N GLU A 105 17.67 7.12 -11.65
CA GLU A 105 17.17 7.16 -10.27
C GLU A 105 16.25 5.96 -9.96
N ILE A 106 15.64 5.35 -10.97
CA ILE A 106 14.67 4.26 -10.83
C ILE A 106 15.34 2.91 -11.02
N ILE A 107 16.26 2.78 -11.98
CA ILE A 107 17.02 1.55 -12.23
C ILE A 107 18.51 1.89 -12.31
N ILE A 108 19.29 1.29 -11.41
CA ILE A 108 20.75 1.42 -11.35
C ILE A 108 21.34 0.02 -11.52
N ASP A 109 22.05 -0.22 -12.63
CA ASP A 109 22.72 -1.51 -12.92
C ASP A 109 21.79 -2.74 -12.78
N GLY A 110 20.54 -2.62 -13.25
CA GLY A 110 19.54 -3.68 -13.16
C GLY A 110 18.89 -3.85 -11.78
N LYS A 111 19.20 -2.98 -10.81
CA LYS A 111 18.60 -2.95 -9.47
C LYS A 111 17.65 -1.77 -9.32
N LEU A 112 16.70 -1.89 -8.40
CA LEU A 112 15.79 -0.78 -8.09
C LEU A 112 16.51 0.34 -7.37
N GLY A 113 16.47 1.55 -7.93
CA GLY A 113 17.02 2.78 -7.37
C GLY A 113 16.02 3.53 -6.49
N ARG A 114 16.46 4.60 -5.84
CA ARG A 114 15.68 5.38 -4.86
C ARG A 114 14.40 6.01 -5.43
N GLY A 115 14.36 6.29 -6.72
CA GLY A 115 13.22 6.90 -7.41
C GLY A 115 11.94 6.06 -7.30
N VAL A 116 12.06 4.75 -7.07
CA VAL A 116 10.90 3.86 -6.86
C VAL A 116 10.11 4.19 -5.59
N ILE A 117 10.69 4.87 -4.60
CA ILE A 117 9.97 5.27 -3.37
C ILE A 117 8.76 6.14 -3.72
N GLN A 118 8.92 7.05 -4.67
CA GLN A 118 7.85 7.92 -5.14
C GLN A 118 6.73 7.12 -5.82
N LEU A 119 7.11 6.12 -6.63
CA LEU A 119 6.20 5.18 -7.26
C LEU A 119 5.38 4.40 -6.22
N PHE A 120 6.04 3.75 -5.26
CA PHE A 120 5.35 2.99 -4.21
C PHE A 120 4.44 3.85 -3.34
N SER A 121 4.86 5.07 -3.03
CA SER A 121 4.03 6.05 -2.32
C SER A 121 2.74 6.37 -3.10
N GLY A 122 2.86 6.65 -4.40
CA GLY A 122 1.70 6.87 -5.27
C GLY A 122 0.76 5.67 -5.34
N LEU A 123 1.31 4.46 -5.41
CA LEU A 123 0.52 3.22 -5.43
C LEU A 123 -0.28 3.02 -4.14
N ILE A 124 0.29 3.28 -2.96
CA ILE A 124 -0.46 3.21 -1.70
C ILE A 124 -1.64 4.17 -1.73
N PHE A 125 -1.40 5.42 -2.10
CA PHE A 125 -2.45 6.44 -2.10
C PHE A 125 -3.56 6.14 -3.10
N ILE A 126 -3.25 5.61 -4.29
CA ILE A 126 -4.25 5.18 -5.27
C ILE A 126 -5.00 3.92 -4.84
N SER A 127 -4.34 3.00 -4.12
CA SER A 127 -4.97 1.75 -3.72
C SER A 127 -6.15 1.96 -2.76
N VAL A 128 -6.11 3.01 -1.92
CA VAL A 128 -7.21 3.37 -1.00
C VAL A 128 -8.52 3.65 -1.75
N PRO A 129 -8.61 4.65 -2.65
CA PRO A 129 -9.83 4.93 -3.41
C PRO A 129 -10.23 3.77 -4.32
N LEU A 130 -9.30 3.08 -4.96
CA LEU A 130 -9.62 1.92 -5.80
C LEU A 130 -10.36 0.85 -4.99
N THR A 131 -9.80 0.45 -3.85
CA THR A 131 -10.41 -0.56 -2.98
C THR A 131 -11.72 -0.08 -2.38
N TYR A 132 -11.82 1.20 -2.02
CA TYR A 132 -13.08 1.79 -1.55
C TYR A 132 -14.18 1.71 -2.61
N PHE A 133 -13.89 2.10 -3.87
CA PHE A 133 -14.87 2.08 -4.94
C PHE A 133 -15.28 0.66 -5.35
N ILE A 134 -14.34 -0.28 -5.40
CA ILE A 134 -14.63 -1.70 -5.65
C ILE A 134 -15.63 -2.20 -4.62
N ARG A 135 -15.35 -1.95 -3.35
CA ARG A 135 -16.21 -2.38 -2.26
C ARG A 135 -17.60 -1.76 -2.34
N VAL A 136 -17.72 -0.44 -2.55
CA VAL A 136 -19.03 0.22 -2.69
C VAL A 136 -19.84 -0.37 -3.84
N ARG A 137 -19.19 -0.79 -4.93
CA ARG A 137 -19.88 -1.48 -6.04
C ARG A 137 -20.34 -2.88 -5.65
N ILE A 138 -19.56 -3.63 -4.88
CA ILE A 138 -19.92 -4.96 -4.40
C ILE A 138 -21.09 -4.87 -3.41
N ASP A 139 -21.01 -3.97 -2.43
CA ASP A 139 -22.06 -3.76 -1.41
C ASP A 139 -23.40 -3.44 -2.11
N LYS A 140 -23.41 -2.52 -3.08
CA LYS A 140 -24.61 -2.22 -3.91
C LYS A 140 -25.15 -3.41 -4.71
N LYS A 141 -24.25 -4.24 -5.25
CA LYS A 141 -24.65 -5.42 -6.03
C LYS A 141 -25.28 -6.50 -5.15
N MET A 142 -24.87 -6.58 -3.89
CA MET A 142 -25.47 -7.50 -2.91
C MET A 142 -26.86 -7.00 -2.48
N GLU A 143 -27.00 -5.71 -2.17
CA GLU A 143 -28.31 -5.11 -1.84
C GLU A 143 -29.35 -5.32 -2.94
N ASN A 144 -28.96 -5.14 -4.22
CA ASN A 144 -29.86 -5.35 -5.36
C ASN A 144 -30.24 -6.81 -5.63
N LYS A 145 -29.53 -7.79 -5.04
CA LYS A 145 -29.86 -9.22 -5.18
C LYS A 145 -30.81 -9.72 -4.09
N GLU A 146 -30.89 -8.98 -2.98
CA GLU A 146 -31.72 -9.30 -1.82
C GLU A 146 -33.10 -8.60 -1.88
N GLN A 147 -33.30 -7.73 -2.89
CA GLN A 147 -34.59 -7.09 -3.25
C GLN A 147 -35.23 -7.81 -4.43
#